data_AF-A0A954UXN2-F1
#
_entry.id   AF-A0A954UXN2-F1
#
_cell.length_a   1.000
_cell.length_b   1.000
_cell.length_c   1.000
_cell.angle_alpha   90.00
_cell.angle_beta   90.00
_cell.angle_gamma   90.00
#
_symmetry.space_group_name_H-M   'P 1'
#
loop_
_entity.id
_entity.type
_entity.pdbx_description
1 polymer ?
#
loop_
_entity_poly.entity_id
_entity_poly.type
_entity_poly.pdbx_seq_one_letter_code
_entity_poly.pdbx_strand_id
1 'polypeptide(L)'
;MHTTHAPFNSAVPQAKLQPSENAILNWCLFWLPTLLIMLVIVVPDFESRHAQSAGGVEVESDLVATMATENSLRENVFFLSLLALGCMGATLFLYAGRSGGRPGSIHLWIILATLAYAVCSLMWADDRTLSFRRLVVTGFFVIGAWGVGRAWRPRQLVHMVFILSALFAISGILAEIYYGTFLAAGGYRFSGLLHPNRQALSCGLFVLAAMTMKAKTGNYLFGLLAVIGFGLLIMTGSRGGAAACALALAFQFFVAAPSSQRVAWGLFGGLLVGGGLLFLALEPNGGRRLETLAKMGRSDALSDPKSLTGRIPIWSEVVVGIQESPVVGHGYAAYWTPERIYRLSYIHNWEFNNAHSSYLEMMLSLGIVGFTLGMTSVLSVFARGLQLNAHAPDLGLVFILSVFVMAFISGLVESIFVSTGYEFLVWSIGA
;
A
#
# COMPACT_ATOMS: atom_id res chain seq x y z
N MET A 1 45.89 19.61 -67.21
CA MET A 1 46.88 19.61 -66.12
C MET A 1 46.20 19.10 -64.86
N HIS A 2 46.53 17.88 -64.48
CA HIS A 2 46.11 17.25 -63.23
C HIS A 2 46.87 17.86 -62.06
N THR A 3 46.18 18.20 -60.97
CA THR A 3 46.78 18.25 -59.63
C THR A 3 45.78 17.71 -58.61
N THR A 4 46.04 16.48 -58.22
CA THR A 4 45.50 15.73 -57.08
C THR A 4 45.96 16.35 -55.75
N HIS A 5 45.04 16.56 -54.81
CA HIS A 5 45.38 16.68 -53.38
C HIS A 5 44.46 15.80 -52.54
N ALA A 6 45.09 15.08 -51.62
CA ALA A 6 44.66 13.91 -50.86
C ALA A 6 43.53 14.19 -49.83
N PRO A 7 42.79 13.15 -49.39
CA PRO A 7 41.77 13.29 -48.36
C PRO A 7 42.41 13.39 -46.97
N PHE A 8 42.17 14.49 -46.26
CA PHE A 8 42.53 14.64 -44.85
C PHE A 8 41.58 13.79 -44.00
N ASN A 9 42.07 12.61 -43.62
CA ASN A 9 41.43 11.69 -42.72
C ASN A 9 41.69 12.16 -41.27
N SER A 10 40.96 13.15 -40.78
CA SER A 10 41.00 13.51 -39.35
C SER A 10 39.99 12.66 -38.59
N ALA A 11 40.43 11.46 -38.21
CA ALA A 11 39.80 10.71 -37.15
C ALA A 11 39.86 11.55 -35.87
N VAL A 12 38.77 12.25 -35.55
CA VAL A 12 38.54 12.77 -34.22
C VAL A 12 38.55 11.55 -33.28
N PRO A 13 39.44 11.48 -32.27
CA PRO A 13 39.30 10.45 -31.27
C PRO A 13 37.95 10.69 -30.60
N GLN A 14 37.01 9.77 -30.78
CA GLN A 14 35.84 9.68 -29.93
C GLN A 14 36.36 9.57 -28.50
N ALA A 15 36.35 10.69 -27.78
CA ALA A 15 36.52 10.69 -26.35
C ALA A 15 35.46 9.71 -25.83
N LYS A 16 35.93 8.57 -25.31
CA LYS A 16 35.10 7.64 -24.54
C LYS A 16 34.42 8.49 -23.47
N LEU A 17 33.13 8.79 -23.67
CA LEU A 17 32.25 9.31 -22.63
C LEU A 17 32.45 8.40 -21.42
N GLN A 18 33.12 8.90 -20.38
CA GLN A 18 33.38 8.16 -19.15
C GLN A 18 32.03 7.69 -18.56
N PRO A 19 31.74 6.39 -18.48
CA PRO A 19 30.46 5.92 -17.95
C PRO A 19 30.36 5.92 -16.42
N SER A 20 31.32 6.46 -15.66
CA SER A 20 31.53 5.99 -14.28
C SER A 20 30.87 6.80 -13.16
N GLU A 21 30.85 8.14 -13.19
CA GLU A 21 30.40 8.92 -12.02
C GLU A 21 28.86 9.04 -11.95
N ASN A 22 28.21 9.31 -13.08
CA ASN A 22 26.75 9.42 -13.13
C ASN A 22 26.06 8.05 -12.95
N ALA A 23 26.71 6.95 -13.30
CA ALA A 23 26.13 5.62 -13.13
C ALA A 23 26.06 5.20 -11.66
N ILE A 24 27.13 5.40 -10.89
CA ILE A 24 27.17 5.10 -9.45
C ILE A 24 26.18 5.98 -8.71
N LEU A 25 26.14 7.28 -9.02
CA LEU A 25 25.20 8.21 -8.40
C LEU A 25 23.75 7.81 -8.68
N ASN A 26 23.40 7.52 -9.95
CA ASN A 26 22.05 7.07 -10.31
C ASN A 26 21.68 5.73 -9.66
N TRP A 27 22.64 4.83 -9.51
CA TRP A 27 22.46 3.57 -8.80
C TRP A 27 22.15 3.83 -7.31
N CYS A 28 22.94 4.67 -6.64
CA CYS A 28 22.72 5.04 -5.24
C CYS A 28 21.37 5.75 -5.03
N LEU A 29 21.00 6.67 -5.93
CA LEU A 29 19.74 7.42 -5.89
C LEU A 29 18.50 6.53 -6.02
N PHE A 30 18.63 5.31 -6.54
CA PHE A 30 17.54 4.35 -6.62
C PHE A 30 17.60 3.31 -5.49
N TRP A 31 18.75 2.71 -5.24
CA TRP A 31 18.86 1.58 -4.32
C TRP A 31 18.89 1.97 -2.84
N LEU A 32 19.50 3.11 -2.47
CA LEU A 32 19.50 3.56 -1.08
C LEU A 32 18.07 3.84 -0.56
N PRO A 33 17.21 4.59 -1.28
CA PRO A 33 15.82 4.74 -0.86
C PRO A 33 15.07 3.42 -0.83
N THR A 34 15.26 2.56 -1.83
CA THR A 34 14.60 1.25 -1.91
C THR A 34 14.92 0.38 -0.70
N LEU A 35 16.19 0.34 -0.27
CA LEU A 35 16.62 -0.42 0.90
C LEU A 35 16.06 0.16 2.20
N LEU A 36 16.03 1.49 2.34
CA LEU A 36 15.44 2.13 3.52
C LEU A 36 13.94 1.88 3.62
N ILE A 37 13.22 1.98 2.50
CA ILE A 37 11.78 1.65 2.43
C ILE A 37 11.57 0.17 2.78
N MET A 38 12.41 -0.72 2.25
CA MET A 38 12.36 -2.14 2.60
C MET A 38 12.53 -2.36 4.10
N LEU A 39 13.54 -1.74 4.74
CA LEU A 39 13.79 -1.88 6.17
C LEU A 39 12.60 -1.36 7.00
N VAL A 40 12.03 -0.21 6.62
CA VAL A 40 10.89 0.38 7.32
C VAL A 40 9.64 -0.50 7.24
N ILE A 41 9.45 -1.25 6.15
CA ILE A 41 8.34 -2.20 6.02
C ILE A 41 8.66 -3.53 6.73
N VAL A 42 9.88 -4.06 6.56
CA VAL A 42 10.27 -5.40 7.06
C VAL A 42 10.37 -5.43 8.58
N VAL A 43 11.04 -4.46 9.19
CA VAL A 43 11.35 -4.50 10.63
C VAL A 43 10.10 -4.61 11.53
N PRO A 44 9.01 -3.84 11.31
CA PRO A 44 7.81 -3.97 12.13
C PRO A 44 6.94 -5.17 11.76
N ASP A 45 6.98 -5.64 10.50
CA ASP A 45 5.95 -6.55 9.99
C ASP A 45 6.42 -7.99 9.79
N PHE A 46 7.73 -8.22 9.67
CA PHE A 46 8.26 -9.55 9.43
C PHE A 46 8.32 -10.36 10.73
N GLU A 47 7.47 -11.37 10.79
CA GLU A 47 7.44 -12.31 11.90
C GLU A 47 7.42 -13.75 11.37
N SER A 48 8.40 -14.53 11.83
CA SER A 48 8.50 -15.96 11.50
C SER A 48 7.29 -16.77 11.98
N ARG A 49 6.57 -16.26 13.00
CA ARG A 49 5.37 -16.89 13.56
C ARG A 49 4.26 -17.07 12.51
N HIS A 50 4.12 -16.11 11.58
CA HIS A 50 3.16 -16.23 10.50
C HIS A 50 3.49 -17.45 9.62
N ALA A 51 4.76 -17.62 9.24
CA ALA A 51 5.22 -18.74 8.43
C ALA A 51 5.14 -20.09 9.15
N GLN A 52 5.13 -20.10 10.49
CA GLN A 52 4.95 -21.31 11.30
C GLN A 52 3.48 -21.75 11.37
N SER A 53 2.52 -20.87 11.07
CA SER A 53 1.09 -21.19 11.12
C SER A 53 0.56 -21.53 9.73
N ALA A 54 0.08 -22.75 9.50
CA ALA A 54 -0.51 -23.13 8.21
C ALA A 54 -1.83 -22.41 7.91
N GLY A 55 -2.58 -21.96 8.94
CA GLY A 55 -3.92 -21.38 8.81
C GLY A 55 -4.01 -19.85 8.95
N GLY A 56 -2.90 -19.14 9.09
CA GLY A 56 -2.92 -17.69 9.36
C GLY A 56 -3.70 -17.35 10.64
N VAL A 57 -3.48 -18.13 11.70
CA VAL A 57 -4.04 -17.86 13.03
C VAL A 57 -3.15 -16.80 13.68
N GLU A 58 -3.74 -15.68 14.10
CA GLU A 58 -3.17 -14.85 15.16
C GLU A 58 -2.99 -15.80 16.33
N VAL A 59 -1.76 -16.26 16.53
CA VAL A 59 -1.41 -17.04 17.70
C VAL A 59 -1.73 -16.13 18.86
N GLU A 60 -2.75 -16.53 19.61
CA GLU A 60 -3.23 -15.94 20.86
C GLU A 60 -2.09 -15.18 21.53
N SER A 61 -2.22 -13.86 21.62
CA SER A 61 -1.27 -13.08 22.35
C SER A 61 -1.29 -13.53 23.80
N ASP A 62 -0.36 -14.40 24.17
CA ASP A 62 0.20 -14.41 25.52
C ASP A 62 0.98 -13.09 25.67
N LEU A 63 0.22 -12.00 25.74
CA LEU A 63 0.69 -10.64 25.86
C LEU A 63 1.00 -10.44 27.34
N VAL A 64 2.29 -10.23 27.64
CA VAL A 64 2.82 -9.17 28.54
C VAL A 64 4.22 -9.54 29.10
N ALA A 65 4.66 -10.79 29.13
CA ALA A 65 5.88 -11.15 29.87
C ALA A 65 7.20 -11.27 29.07
N THR A 66 7.18 -11.62 27.78
CA THR A 66 8.40 -11.97 27.02
C THR A 66 8.94 -10.86 26.10
N MET A 67 8.23 -9.73 25.97
CA MET A 67 8.54 -8.67 24.98
C MET A 67 9.56 -7.60 25.44
N ALA A 68 10.04 -7.63 26.68
CA ALA A 68 10.78 -6.49 27.23
C ALA A 68 12.26 -6.38 26.80
N THR A 69 12.87 -7.43 26.24
CA THR A 69 14.31 -7.43 25.91
C THR A 69 14.60 -7.50 24.40
N GLU A 70 13.84 -8.27 23.61
CA GLU A 70 13.99 -8.35 22.14
C GLU A 70 13.41 -7.15 21.38
N ASN A 71 12.42 -6.44 21.94
CA ASN A 71 11.77 -5.31 21.25
C ASN A 71 12.67 -4.07 21.09
N SER A 72 13.64 -3.86 21.99
CA SER A 72 14.47 -2.64 21.96
C SER A 72 15.32 -2.51 20.70
N LEU A 73 15.93 -3.61 20.21
CA LEU A 73 16.75 -3.59 19.00
C LEU A 73 15.92 -3.39 17.73
N ARG A 74 14.77 -4.08 17.61
CA ARG A 74 13.86 -3.92 16.47
C ARG A 74 13.29 -2.51 16.41
N GLU A 75 12.85 -1.98 17.55
CA GLU A 75 12.36 -0.60 17.65
C GLU A 75 13.47 0.40 17.27
N ASN A 76 14.68 0.23 17.79
CA ASN A 76 15.82 1.10 17.45
C ASN A 76 16.16 1.06 15.96
N VAL A 77 16.21 -0.13 15.35
CA VAL A 77 16.48 -0.27 13.91
C VAL A 77 15.36 0.37 13.09
N PHE A 78 14.09 0.21 13.50
CA PHE A 78 12.96 0.87 12.85
C PHE A 78 13.07 2.39 12.90
N PHE A 79 13.29 2.97 14.09
CA PHE A 79 13.44 4.42 14.24
C PHE A 79 14.65 4.97 13.49
N LEU A 80 15.79 4.28 13.50
CA LEU A 80 16.97 4.68 12.73
C LEU A 80 16.73 4.61 11.23
N SER A 81 16.04 3.57 10.75
CA SER A 81 15.68 3.43 9.32
C SER A 81 14.71 4.52 8.88
N LEU A 82 13.77 4.88 9.75
CA LEU A 82 12.79 5.94 9.52
C LEU A 82 13.45 7.34 9.51
N LEU A 83 14.35 7.60 10.45
CA LEU A 83 15.15 8.83 10.47
C LEU A 83 16.01 8.93 9.20
N ALA A 84 16.66 7.84 8.80
CA ALA A 84 17.45 7.79 7.56
C ALA A 84 16.58 8.05 6.33
N LEU A 85 15.36 7.47 6.27
CA LEU A 85 14.40 7.70 5.20
C LEU A 85 13.98 9.18 5.12
N GLY A 86 13.72 9.82 6.26
CA GLY A 86 13.40 11.24 6.34
C GLY A 86 14.55 12.15 5.94
N CYS A 87 15.76 11.91 6.47
CA CYS A 87 16.97 12.65 6.10
C CYS A 87 17.26 12.52 4.60
N MET A 88 17.16 11.31 4.05
CA MET A 88 17.33 11.07 2.63
C MET A 88 16.22 11.71 1.79
N GLY A 89 14.96 11.69 2.25
CA GLY A 89 13.87 12.43 1.61
C GLY A 89 14.16 13.91 1.50
N ALA A 90 14.64 14.52 2.59
CA ALA A 90 15.02 15.93 2.62
C ALA A 90 16.20 16.21 1.67
N THR A 91 17.24 15.37 1.64
CA THR A 91 18.37 15.58 0.71
C THR A 91 17.95 15.41 -0.74
N LEU A 92 17.11 14.42 -1.07
CA LEU A 92 16.55 14.24 -2.40
C LEU A 92 15.69 15.43 -2.82
N PHE A 93 14.87 15.96 -1.90
CA PHE A 93 14.05 17.14 -2.17
C PHE A 93 14.90 18.37 -2.51
N LEU A 94 16.00 18.57 -1.78
CA LEU A 94 16.95 19.66 -2.03
C LEU A 94 17.76 19.44 -3.31
N TYR A 95 18.21 18.20 -3.56
CA TYR A 95 19.04 17.82 -4.70
C TYR A 95 18.28 17.84 -6.03
N ALA A 96 17.01 17.41 -6.04
CA ALA A 96 16.18 17.36 -7.25
C ALA A 96 15.95 18.75 -7.90
N GLY A 97 16.32 19.83 -7.20
CA GLY A 97 16.29 21.20 -7.71
C GLY A 97 14.89 21.71 -8.05
N ARG A 98 14.78 23.00 -8.39
CA ARG A 98 13.53 23.64 -8.84
C ARG A 98 13.14 23.19 -10.25
N SER A 99 12.89 21.90 -10.47
CA SER A 99 12.30 21.41 -11.71
C SER A 99 10.80 21.77 -11.74
N GLY A 100 10.52 23.00 -12.17
CA GLY A 100 9.33 23.38 -12.96
C GLY A 100 7.92 23.31 -12.37
N GLY A 101 7.70 22.77 -11.17
CA GLY A 101 6.38 22.80 -10.53
C GLY A 101 6.15 24.11 -9.78
N ARG A 102 5.18 24.92 -10.21
CA ARG A 102 4.76 26.13 -9.46
C ARG A 102 4.41 25.74 -8.02
N PRO A 103 5.11 26.23 -6.99
CA PRO A 103 4.65 26.10 -5.61
C PRO A 103 3.36 26.91 -5.49
N GLY A 104 2.23 26.24 -5.28
CA GLY A 104 0.92 26.88 -5.22
C GLY A 104 -0.24 26.14 -5.90
N SER A 105 -0.12 24.84 -6.19
CA SER A 105 -1.31 24.06 -6.56
C SER A 105 -2.23 23.94 -5.34
N ILE A 106 -3.53 24.08 -5.54
CA ILE A 106 -4.54 23.96 -4.47
C ILE A 106 -4.40 22.63 -3.71
N HIS A 107 -3.97 21.56 -4.39
CA HIS A 107 -3.72 20.23 -3.82
C HIS A 107 -2.68 20.25 -2.69
N LEU A 108 -1.58 20.99 -2.88
CA LEU A 108 -0.53 21.10 -1.87
C LEU A 108 -1.06 21.79 -0.60
N TRP A 109 -1.88 22.82 -0.75
CA TRP A 109 -2.51 23.51 0.38
C TRP A 109 -3.48 22.62 1.15
N ILE A 110 -4.25 21.76 0.46
CA ILE A 110 -5.17 20.81 1.11
C ILE A 110 -4.37 19.76 1.91
N ILE A 111 -3.27 19.25 1.36
CA ILE A 111 -2.36 18.33 2.06
C ILE A 111 -1.77 19.01 3.30
N LEU A 112 -1.23 20.21 3.16
CA LEU A 112 -0.66 20.99 4.26
C LEU A 112 -1.71 21.30 5.34
N ALA A 113 -2.95 21.60 4.95
CA ALA A 113 -4.05 21.81 5.89
C ALA A 113 -4.40 20.52 6.66
N THR A 114 -4.35 19.36 6.00
CA THR A 114 -4.59 18.06 6.64
C THR A 114 -3.48 17.76 7.67
N LEU A 115 -2.21 17.98 7.30
CA LEU A 115 -1.08 17.80 8.20
C LEU A 115 -1.10 18.79 9.37
N ALA A 116 -1.43 20.05 9.11
CA ALA A 116 -1.57 21.07 10.14
C ALA A 116 -2.70 20.71 11.12
N TYR A 117 -3.84 20.24 10.62
CA TYR A 117 -4.94 19.78 11.46
C TYR A 117 -4.55 18.58 12.32
N ALA A 118 -3.82 17.60 11.75
CA ALA A 118 -3.28 16.48 12.50
C ALA A 118 -2.35 16.93 13.63
N VAL A 119 -1.49 17.94 13.39
CA VAL A 119 -0.64 18.53 14.44
C VAL A 119 -1.46 19.29 15.49
N CYS A 120 -2.45 20.08 15.09
CA CYS A 120 -3.34 20.78 16.04
C CYS A 120 -4.07 19.80 16.95
N SER A 121 -4.36 18.58 16.48
CA SER A 121 -5.05 17.56 17.26
C SER A 121 -4.34 17.12 18.54
N LEU A 122 -3.03 17.43 18.68
CA LEU A 122 -2.30 17.28 19.94
C LEU A 122 -2.92 18.05 21.11
N MET A 123 -3.63 19.14 20.84
CA MET A 123 -4.24 19.96 21.88
C MET A 123 -5.38 19.24 22.60
N TRP A 124 -6.10 18.37 21.89
CA TRP A 124 -7.26 17.63 22.41
C TRP A 124 -7.08 16.10 22.36
N ALA A 125 -5.87 15.61 22.11
CA ALA A 125 -5.60 14.18 22.03
C ALA A 125 -5.79 13.46 23.38
N ASP A 126 -6.44 12.29 23.36
CA ASP A 126 -6.60 11.39 24.51
C ASP A 126 -5.24 11.05 25.15
N ASP A 127 -4.28 10.64 24.32
CA ASP A 127 -2.88 10.46 24.69
C ASP A 127 -1.97 11.32 23.81
N ARG A 128 -1.55 12.47 24.36
CA ARG A 128 -0.67 13.43 23.70
C ARG A 128 0.70 12.86 23.37
N THR A 129 1.22 11.96 24.21
CA THR A 129 2.57 11.39 24.01
C THR A 129 2.54 10.39 22.87
N LEU A 130 1.53 9.52 22.84
CA LEU A 130 1.31 8.56 21.75
C LEU A 130 1.07 9.29 20.43
N SER A 131 0.19 10.30 20.42
CA SER A 131 -0.11 11.09 19.23
C SER A 131 1.12 11.82 18.69
N PHE A 132 1.92 12.44 19.56
CA PHE A 132 3.15 13.11 19.17
C PHE A 132 4.15 12.14 18.52
N ARG A 133 4.38 10.97 19.12
CA ARG A 133 5.27 9.94 18.55
C ARG A 133 4.79 9.51 17.16
N ARG A 134 3.49 9.29 16.97
CA ARG A 134 2.90 8.89 15.68
C ARG A 134 2.97 10.01 14.64
N LEU A 135 2.79 11.27 15.02
CA LEU A 135 2.98 12.42 14.13
C LEU A 135 4.43 12.56 13.66
N VAL A 136 5.41 12.34 14.54
CA VAL A 136 6.84 12.33 14.14
C VAL A 136 7.10 11.24 13.11
N VAL A 137 6.53 10.05 13.31
CA VAL A 137 6.64 8.94 12.35
C VAL A 137 6.04 9.30 11.00
N THR A 138 4.81 9.81 10.98
CA THR A 138 4.15 10.29 9.75
C THR A 138 4.93 11.42 9.09
N GLY A 139 5.54 12.33 9.86
CA GLY A 139 6.40 13.40 9.33
C GLY A 139 7.59 12.87 8.52
N PHE A 140 8.29 11.85 9.05
CA PHE A 140 9.38 11.20 8.31
C PHE A 140 8.89 10.49 7.05
N PHE A 141 7.73 9.82 7.10
CA PHE A 141 7.12 9.22 5.92
C PHE A 141 6.78 10.27 4.86
N VAL A 142 6.15 11.38 5.23
CA VAL A 142 5.78 12.47 4.31
C VAL A 142 7.03 13.08 3.66
N ILE A 143 8.06 13.40 4.45
CA ILE A 143 9.32 13.98 3.93
C ILE A 143 10.03 12.98 3.00
N GLY A 144 10.16 11.72 3.43
CA GLY A 144 10.71 10.64 2.62
C GLY A 144 9.99 10.50 1.29
N ALA A 145 8.67 10.46 1.36
CA ALA A 145 7.80 10.25 0.23
C ALA A 145 7.84 11.42 -0.75
N TRP A 146 7.80 12.67 -0.26
CA TRP A 146 7.96 13.86 -1.09
C TRP A 146 9.33 13.94 -1.75
N GLY A 147 10.40 13.58 -1.04
CA GLY A 147 11.75 13.51 -1.61
C GLY A 147 11.84 12.51 -2.75
N VAL A 148 11.33 11.29 -2.53
CA VAL A 148 11.30 10.24 -3.55
C VAL A 148 10.39 10.63 -4.73
N GLY A 149 9.20 11.16 -4.47
CA GLY A 149 8.27 11.60 -5.52
C GLY A 149 8.86 12.65 -6.45
N ARG A 150 9.67 13.57 -5.89
CA ARG A 150 10.38 14.58 -6.69
C ARG A 150 11.58 14.04 -7.46
N ALA A 151 12.32 13.11 -6.85
CA ALA A 151 13.57 12.60 -7.42
C ALA A 151 13.32 11.49 -8.45
N TRP A 152 12.26 10.71 -8.28
CA TRP A 152 11.99 9.51 -9.07
C TRP A 152 10.94 9.74 -10.14
N ARG A 153 11.14 9.10 -11.29
CA ARG A 153 10.10 8.97 -12.31
C ARG A 153 9.07 7.92 -11.86
N PRO A 154 7.80 8.02 -12.29
CA PRO A 154 6.78 6.99 -12.01
C PRO A 154 7.24 5.57 -12.33
N ARG A 155 8.07 5.41 -13.36
CA ARG A 155 8.66 4.12 -13.74
C ARG A 155 9.57 3.54 -12.66
N GLN A 156 10.37 4.34 -11.96
CA GLN A 156 11.23 3.85 -10.89
C GLN A 156 10.40 3.32 -9.72
N LEU A 157 9.27 3.97 -9.39
CA LEU A 157 8.31 3.46 -8.41
C LEU A 157 7.77 2.07 -8.81
N VAL A 158 7.40 1.87 -10.09
CA VAL A 158 6.98 0.54 -10.58
C VAL A 158 8.05 -0.52 -10.35
N HIS A 159 9.32 -0.22 -10.66
CA HIS A 159 10.42 -1.18 -10.49
C HIS A 159 10.66 -1.48 -9.02
N MET A 160 10.67 -0.46 -8.16
CA MET A 160 10.81 -0.63 -6.72
C MET A 160 9.70 -1.53 -6.16
N VAL A 161 8.42 -1.23 -6.46
CA VAL A 161 7.29 -2.01 -5.96
C VAL A 161 7.34 -3.45 -6.49
N PHE A 162 7.69 -3.64 -7.76
CA PHE A 162 7.87 -4.98 -8.34
C PHE A 162 8.95 -5.78 -7.59
N ILE A 163 10.13 -5.19 -7.39
CA ILE A 163 11.26 -5.84 -6.73
C ILE A 163 10.92 -6.18 -5.27
N LEU A 164 10.42 -5.21 -4.50
CA LEU A 164 10.11 -5.43 -3.08
C LEU A 164 9.00 -6.47 -2.90
N SER A 165 7.93 -6.40 -3.69
CA SER A 165 6.82 -7.35 -3.57
C SER A 165 7.22 -8.76 -4.06
N ALA A 166 8.09 -8.85 -5.07
CA ALA A 166 8.69 -10.13 -5.47
C ALA A 166 9.56 -10.72 -4.35
N LEU A 167 10.40 -9.90 -3.72
CA LEU A 167 11.24 -10.33 -2.59
C LEU A 167 10.39 -10.81 -1.42
N PHE A 168 9.29 -10.14 -1.09
CA PHE A 168 8.38 -10.55 -0.02
C PHE A 168 7.63 -11.85 -0.35
N ALA A 169 7.22 -12.04 -1.61
CA ALA A 169 6.62 -13.30 -2.04
C ALA A 169 7.63 -14.45 -1.97
N ILE A 170 8.85 -14.25 -2.46
CA ILE A 170 9.92 -15.26 -2.45
C ILE A 170 10.33 -15.60 -1.02
N SER A 171 10.61 -14.59 -0.18
CA SER A 171 10.99 -14.82 1.22
C SER A 171 9.88 -15.51 2.00
N GLY A 172 8.61 -15.16 1.74
CA GLY A 172 7.45 -15.83 2.31
C GLY A 172 7.35 -17.30 1.93
N ILE A 173 7.49 -17.63 0.64
CA ILE A 173 7.49 -19.02 0.16
C ILE A 173 8.64 -19.80 0.79
N LEU A 174 9.86 -19.24 0.78
CA LEU A 174 11.04 -19.90 1.36
C LEU A 174 10.86 -20.14 2.86
N ALA A 175 10.28 -19.19 3.60
CA ALA A 175 9.99 -19.33 5.02
C ALA A 175 8.97 -20.44 5.29
N GLU A 176 7.85 -20.48 4.55
CA GLU A 176 6.86 -21.55 4.73
C GLU A 176 7.37 -22.93 4.32
N ILE A 177 8.25 -23.02 3.31
CA ILE A 177 8.93 -24.26 2.95
C ILE A 177 9.86 -24.70 4.09
N TYR A 178 10.63 -23.78 4.65
CA TYR A 178 11.53 -24.06 5.77
C TYR A 178 10.80 -24.59 7.00
N TYR A 179 9.63 -24.03 7.31
CA TYR A 179 8.78 -24.48 8.42
C TYR A 179 7.85 -25.66 8.05
N GLY A 180 7.83 -26.12 6.80
CA GLY A 180 7.00 -27.23 6.35
C GLY A 180 5.50 -26.92 6.30
N THR A 181 5.12 -25.64 6.26
CA THR A 181 3.73 -25.17 6.26
C THR A 181 3.21 -24.84 4.86
N PHE A 182 4.11 -24.66 3.89
CA PHE A 182 3.74 -24.31 2.51
C PHE A 182 2.84 -25.39 1.90
N LEU A 183 1.62 -25.01 1.50
CA LEU A 183 0.59 -25.92 0.98
C LEU A 183 0.22 -27.08 1.93
N ALA A 184 0.43 -26.93 3.23
CA ALA A 184 0.01 -27.93 4.21
C ALA A 184 -1.51 -28.18 4.14
N ALA A 185 -1.96 -29.43 4.27
CA ALA A 185 -3.38 -29.75 4.20
C ALA A 185 -4.16 -29.15 5.39
N GLY A 186 -5.42 -28.76 5.17
CA GLY A 186 -6.33 -28.30 6.23
C GLY A 186 -6.40 -26.77 6.41
N GLY A 187 -7.10 -26.08 5.51
CA GLY A 187 -7.40 -24.64 5.69
C GLY A 187 -6.22 -23.70 5.42
N TYR A 188 -5.25 -24.12 4.62
CA TYR A 188 -4.03 -23.36 4.28
C TYR A 188 -4.30 -21.94 3.83
N ARG A 189 -3.52 -20.99 4.34
CA ARG A 189 -3.50 -19.60 3.90
C ARG A 189 -2.06 -19.12 3.76
N PHE A 190 -1.70 -18.68 2.56
CA PHE A 190 -0.39 -18.08 2.31
C PHE A 190 -0.25 -16.77 3.09
N SER A 191 0.72 -16.74 4.00
CA SER A 191 1.07 -15.58 4.82
C SER A 191 2.54 -15.22 4.62
N GLY A 192 3.40 -16.21 4.44
CA GLY A 192 4.84 -16.04 4.48
C GLY A 192 5.26 -15.43 5.81
N LEU A 193 6.05 -14.38 5.74
CA LEU A 193 6.54 -13.63 6.90
C LEU A 193 5.61 -12.48 7.33
N LEU A 194 4.51 -12.28 6.61
CA LEU A 194 3.54 -11.21 6.84
C LEU A 194 2.19 -11.78 7.29
N HIS A 195 1.36 -10.96 7.92
CA HIS A 195 -0.05 -11.31 8.11
C HIS A 195 -0.74 -11.56 6.75
N PRO A 196 -1.63 -12.58 6.58
CA PRO A 196 -2.23 -12.93 5.29
C PRO A 196 -2.86 -11.77 4.51
N ASN A 197 -3.49 -10.81 5.20
CA ASN A 197 -4.09 -9.65 4.54
C ASN A 197 -3.02 -8.67 4.01
N ARG A 198 -1.89 -8.52 4.70
CA ARG A 198 -0.76 -7.70 4.22
C ARG A 198 -0.04 -8.40 3.07
N GLN A 199 0.13 -9.71 3.17
CA GLN A 199 0.66 -10.52 2.07
C GLN A 199 -0.22 -10.41 0.81
N ALA A 200 -1.55 -10.40 0.97
CA ALA A 200 -2.47 -10.20 -0.14
C ALA A 200 -2.29 -8.84 -0.83
N LEU A 201 -2.06 -7.77 -0.07
CA LEU A 201 -1.74 -6.46 -0.63
C LEU A 201 -0.40 -6.47 -1.35
N SER A 202 0.64 -7.09 -0.78
CA SER A 202 1.93 -7.23 -1.45
C SER A 202 1.82 -8.01 -2.76
N CYS A 203 1.09 -9.14 -2.77
CA CYS A 203 0.82 -9.89 -4.00
C CYS A 203 0.02 -9.05 -5.01
N GLY A 204 -0.96 -8.25 -4.58
CA GLY A 204 -1.72 -7.41 -5.51
C GLY A 204 -0.86 -6.30 -6.12
N LEU A 205 0.00 -5.65 -5.32
CA LEU A 205 1.00 -4.69 -5.82
C LEU A 205 1.97 -5.35 -6.81
N PHE A 206 2.41 -6.58 -6.53
CA PHE A 206 3.24 -7.37 -7.44
C PHE A 206 2.55 -7.60 -8.78
N VAL A 207 1.27 -7.99 -8.78
CA VAL A 207 0.48 -8.21 -10.00
C VAL A 207 0.30 -6.92 -10.80
N LEU A 208 -0.06 -5.80 -10.17
CA LEU A 208 -0.20 -4.50 -10.84
C LEU A 208 1.11 -4.06 -11.49
N ALA A 209 2.23 -4.19 -10.77
CA ALA A 209 3.54 -3.81 -11.25
C ALA A 209 4.01 -4.73 -12.39
N ALA A 210 3.83 -6.05 -12.25
CA ALA A 210 4.14 -7.03 -13.29
C ALA A 210 3.34 -6.76 -14.59
N MET A 211 2.04 -6.49 -14.47
CA MET A 211 1.19 -6.15 -15.63
C MET A 211 1.61 -4.84 -16.30
N THR A 212 2.05 -3.85 -15.51
CA THR A 212 2.60 -2.59 -16.04
C THR A 212 3.90 -2.85 -16.81
N MET A 213 4.78 -3.69 -16.27
CA MET A 213 6.04 -4.08 -16.92
C MET A 213 5.79 -4.90 -18.20
N LYS A 214 4.81 -5.80 -18.19
CA LYS A 214 4.34 -6.52 -19.40
C LYS A 214 3.87 -5.54 -20.47
N ALA A 215 2.98 -4.62 -20.13
CA ALA A 215 2.43 -3.65 -21.07
C ALA A 215 3.52 -2.77 -21.70
N LYS A 216 4.54 -2.42 -20.92
CA LYS A 216 5.65 -1.58 -21.37
C LYS A 216 6.67 -2.33 -22.24
N THR A 217 7.02 -3.56 -21.87
CA THR A 217 8.12 -4.31 -22.49
C THR A 217 7.67 -5.32 -23.54
N GLY A 218 6.38 -5.70 -23.54
CA GLY A 218 5.85 -6.80 -24.35
C GLY A 218 6.31 -8.19 -23.89
N ASN A 219 7.13 -8.30 -22.83
CA ASN A 219 7.69 -9.57 -22.39
C ASN A 219 6.64 -10.41 -21.64
N TYR A 220 6.32 -11.58 -22.19
CA TYR A 220 5.36 -12.52 -21.62
C TYR A 220 5.78 -13.07 -20.25
N LEU A 221 7.07 -13.04 -19.89
CA LEU A 221 7.54 -13.41 -18.55
C LEU A 221 6.83 -12.61 -17.46
N PHE A 222 6.67 -11.29 -17.64
CA PHE A 222 5.95 -10.48 -16.67
C PHE A 222 4.46 -10.83 -16.58
N GLY A 223 3.87 -11.34 -17.67
CA GLY A 223 2.51 -11.90 -17.64
C GLY A 223 2.43 -13.19 -16.83
N LEU A 224 3.39 -14.09 -17.01
CA LEU A 224 3.49 -15.31 -16.21
C LEU A 224 3.69 -14.98 -14.72
N LEU A 225 4.57 -14.03 -14.40
CA LEU A 225 4.79 -13.58 -13.03
C LEU A 225 3.53 -12.93 -12.43
N ALA A 226 2.75 -12.18 -13.22
CA ALA A 226 1.47 -11.66 -12.77
C ALA A 226 0.46 -12.78 -12.47
N VAL A 227 0.41 -13.84 -13.28
CA VAL A 227 -0.44 -15.01 -13.02
C VAL A 227 -0.01 -15.73 -11.74
N ILE A 228 1.30 -15.94 -11.54
CA ILE A 228 1.84 -16.52 -10.30
C ILE A 228 1.48 -15.65 -9.09
N GLY A 229 1.70 -14.33 -9.19
CA GLY A 229 1.35 -13.38 -8.15
C GLY A 229 -0.13 -13.39 -7.80
N PHE A 230 -1.00 -13.53 -8.80
CA PHE A 230 -2.44 -13.64 -8.59
C PHE A 230 -2.81 -14.97 -7.92
N GLY A 231 -2.16 -16.08 -8.32
CA GLY A 231 -2.32 -17.38 -7.66
C GLY A 231 -1.95 -17.30 -6.17
N LEU A 232 -0.79 -16.73 -5.84
CA LEU A 232 -0.36 -16.49 -4.46
C LEU A 232 -1.35 -15.61 -3.70
N LEU A 233 -1.88 -14.57 -4.34
CA LEU A 233 -2.91 -13.72 -3.75
C LEU A 233 -4.14 -14.54 -3.34
N ILE A 234 -4.66 -15.39 -4.24
CA ILE A 234 -5.82 -16.24 -3.93
C ILE A 234 -5.50 -17.20 -2.77
N MET A 235 -4.28 -17.73 -2.72
CA MET A 235 -3.82 -18.60 -1.63
C MET A 235 -3.78 -17.89 -0.28
N THR A 236 -3.70 -16.56 -0.20
CA THR A 236 -3.81 -15.82 1.08
C THR A 236 -5.19 -15.92 1.72
N GLY A 237 -6.21 -16.26 0.93
CA GLY A 237 -7.61 -16.27 1.35
C GLY A 237 -8.15 -14.89 1.77
N SER A 238 -7.47 -13.79 1.41
CA SER A 238 -7.93 -12.43 1.72
C SER A 238 -8.93 -11.93 0.68
N ARG A 239 -10.22 -11.89 1.06
CA ARG A 239 -11.31 -11.43 0.18
C ARG A 239 -11.18 -9.94 -0.17
N GLY A 240 -10.85 -9.12 0.83
CA GLY A 240 -10.63 -7.69 0.66
C GLY A 240 -9.45 -7.40 -0.26
N GLY A 241 -8.31 -8.08 -0.04
CA GLY A 241 -7.13 -7.95 -0.89
C GLY A 241 -7.38 -8.39 -2.33
N ALA A 242 -8.12 -9.50 -2.54
CA ALA A 242 -8.49 -9.98 -3.87
C ALA A 242 -9.42 -9.01 -4.62
N ALA A 243 -10.46 -8.51 -3.94
CA ALA A 243 -11.37 -7.54 -4.53
C ALA A 243 -10.66 -6.22 -4.87
N ALA A 244 -9.80 -5.73 -3.97
CA ALA A 244 -9.00 -4.52 -4.20
C ALA A 244 -8.06 -4.68 -5.40
N CYS A 245 -7.35 -5.81 -5.51
CA CYS A 245 -6.48 -6.11 -6.65
C CYS A 245 -7.26 -6.21 -7.96
N ALA A 246 -8.40 -6.93 -7.96
CA ALA A 246 -9.23 -7.09 -9.16
C ALA A 246 -9.79 -5.76 -9.67
N LEU A 247 -10.31 -4.90 -8.78
CA LEU A 247 -10.82 -3.57 -9.14
C LEU A 247 -9.69 -2.64 -9.60
N ALA A 248 -8.53 -2.68 -8.94
CA ALA A 248 -7.36 -1.93 -9.36
C ALA A 248 -6.83 -2.37 -10.73
N LEU A 249 -6.81 -3.67 -11.02
CA LEU A 249 -6.44 -4.21 -12.34
C LEU A 249 -7.44 -3.78 -13.41
N ALA A 250 -8.74 -3.89 -13.13
CA ALA A 250 -9.80 -3.45 -14.06
C ALA A 250 -9.64 -1.96 -14.38
N PHE A 251 -9.39 -1.13 -13.36
CA PHE A 251 -9.08 0.28 -13.54
C PHE A 251 -7.79 0.49 -14.36
N GLN A 252 -6.71 -0.25 -14.06
CA GLN A 252 -5.44 -0.16 -14.78
C GLN A 252 -5.64 -0.43 -16.27
N PHE A 253 -6.35 -1.50 -16.62
CA PHE A 253 -6.67 -1.84 -18.01
C PHE A 253 -7.56 -0.80 -18.66
N PHE A 254 -8.61 -0.33 -17.97
CA PHE A 254 -9.53 0.68 -18.49
C PHE A 254 -8.82 2.00 -18.82
N VAL A 255 -7.96 2.48 -17.92
CA VAL A 255 -7.23 3.75 -18.11
C VAL A 255 -6.12 3.59 -19.16
N ALA A 256 -5.42 2.46 -19.19
CA ALA A 256 -4.40 2.17 -20.20
C ALA A 256 -4.98 1.92 -21.60
N ALA A 257 -6.26 1.53 -21.72
CA ALA A 257 -6.89 1.28 -23.00
C ALA A 257 -7.08 2.57 -23.83
N PRO A 258 -6.97 2.48 -25.17
CA PRO A 258 -7.31 3.58 -26.08
C PRO A 258 -8.76 4.04 -25.89
N SER A 259 -9.03 5.34 -26.07
CA SER A 259 -10.36 5.93 -25.85
C SER A 259 -11.49 5.24 -26.65
N SER A 260 -11.19 4.72 -27.84
CA SER A 260 -12.13 3.95 -28.67
C SER A 260 -12.54 2.61 -28.06
N GLN A 261 -11.69 2.00 -27.23
CA GLN A 261 -11.95 0.71 -26.59
C GLN A 261 -12.56 0.86 -25.19
N ARG A 262 -12.46 2.05 -24.56
CA ARG A 262 -12.96 2.27 -23.20
C ARG A 262 -14.45 2.01 -23.05
N VAL A 263 -15.25 2.43 -24.04
CA VAL A 263 -16.70 2.16 -24.04
C VAL A 263 -16.97 0.67 -24.13
N ALA A 264 -16.26 -0.06 -24.99
CA ALA A 264 -16.39 -1.51 -25.13
C ALA A 264 -15.99 -2.25 -23.84
N TRP A 265 -14.88 -1.86 -23.20
CA TRP A 265 -14.47 -2.42 -21.91
C TRP A 265 -15.45 -2.08 -20.79
N GLY A 266 -16.02 -0.88 -20.77
CA GLY A 266 -17.05 -0.47 -19.82
C GLY A 266 -18.33 -1.27 -19.99
N LEU A 267 -18.80 -1.46 -21.23
CA LEU A 267 -19.96 -2.29 -21.55
C LEU A 267 -19.69 -3.77 -21.23
N PHE A 268 -18.51 -4.29 -21.56
CA PHE A 268 -18.13 -5.67 -21.26
C PHE A 268 -18.07 -5.92 -19.74
N GLY A 269 -17.45 -5.02 -18.99
CA GLY A 269 -17.43 -5.08 -17.53
C GLY A 269 -18.84 -4.98 -16.94
N GLY A 270 -19.66 -4.06 -17.45
CA GLY A 270 -21.06 -3.91 -17.05
C GLY A 270 -21.91 -5.15 -17.38
N LEU A 271 -21.69 -5.78 -18.53
CA LEU A 271 -22.35 -7.03 -18.93
C LEU A 271 -21.87 -8.23 -18.13
N LEU A 272 -20.60 -8.32 -17.77
CA LEU A 272 -20.09 -9.37 -16.90
C LEU A 272 -20.68 -9.26 -15.49
N VAL A 273 -20.65 -8.06 -14.90
CA VAL A 273 -21.20 -7.82 -13.57
C VAL A 273 -22.71 -7.96 -13.59
N GLY A 274 -23.40 -7.28 -14.51
CA GLY A 274 -24.85 -7.31 -14.64
C GLY A 274 -25.37 -8.68 -15.04
N GLY A 275 -24.69 -9.38 -15.95
CA GLY A 275 -25.01 -10.74 -16.35
C GLY A 275 -24.74 -11.76 -15.25
N GLY A 276 -23.66 -11.61 -14.49
CA GLY A 276 -23.39 -12.43 -13.31
C GLY A 276 -24.43 -12.23 -12.20
N LEU A 277 -24.80 -10.98 -11.92
CA LEU A 277 -25.87 -10.66 -10.96
C LEU A 277 -27.23 -11.15 -11.43
N LEU A 278 -27.54 -11.02 -12.73
CA LEU A 278 -28.78 -11.54 -13.32
C LEU A 278 -28.82 -13.07 -13.28
N PHE A 279 -27.72 -13.74 -13.60
CA PHE A 279 -27.61 -15.20 -13.46
C PHE A 279 -27.88 -15.65 -12.02
N LEU A 280 -27.29 -14.96 -11.04
CA LEU A 280 -27.54 -15.23 -9.62
C LEU A 280 -28.95 -14.84 -9.15
N ALA A 281 -29.59 -13.86 -9.79
CA ALA A 281 -30.97 -13.49 -9.48
C ALA A 281 -31.99 -14.48 -10.07
N LEU A 282 -31.66 -15.09 -11.22
CA LEU A 282 -32.51 -16.06 -11.92
C LEU A 282 -32.31 -17.50 -11.43
N GLU A 283 -31.18 -17.81 -10.81
CA GLU A 283 -30.94 -19.12 -10.20
C GLU A 283 -31.74 -19.26 -8.89
N PRO A 284 -32.54 -20.32 -8.69
CA PRO A 284 -33.35 -20.52 -7.48
C PRO A 284 -32.55 -20.52 -6.16
N ASN A 285 -31.26 -20.87 -6.24
CA ASN A 285 -30.31 -20.87 -5.13
C ASN A 285 -29.22 -19.80 -5.29
N GLY A 286 -29.37 -18.87 -6.23
CA GLY A 286 -28.32 -17.92 -6.56
C GLY A 286 -27.95 -17.00 -5.40
N GLY A 287 -28.89 -16.70 -4.49
CA GLY A 287 -28.59 -16.06 -3.21
C GLY A 287 -27.61 -16.87 -2.33
N ARG A 288 -27.84 -18.19 -2.18
CA ARG A 288 -26.95 -19.10 -1.41
C ARG A 288 -25.61 -19.35 -2.12
N ARG A 289 -25.58 -19.34 -3.45
CA ARG A 289 -24.33 -19.42 -4.23
C ARG A 289 -23.53 -18.13 -4.17
N LEU A 290 -24.17 -16.97 -4.29
CA LEU A 290 -23.55 -15.67 -4.04
C LEU A 290 -22.94 -15.66 -2.65
N GLU A 291 -23.68 -16.15 -1.66
CA GLU A 291 -23.20 -16.29 -0.29
C GLU A 291 -22.01 -17.25 -0.19
N THR A 292 -22.06 -18.44 -0.81
CA THR A 292 -20.96 -19.41 -0.82
C THR A 292 -19.71 -18.90 -1.55
N LEU A 293 -19.88 -18.21 -2.68
CA LEU A 293 -18.81 -17.59 -3.47
C LEU A 293 -18.20 -16.40 -2.72
N ALA A 294 -19.03 -15.54 -2.13
CA ALA A 294 -18.60 -14.47 -1.23
C ALA A 294 -17.92 -15.01 0.04
N LYS A 295 -18.29 -16.23 0.47
CA LYS A 295 -17.66 -16.96 1.56
C LYS A 295 -16.35 -17.66 1.16
N MET A 296 -16.03 -17.76 -0.13
CA MET A 296 -14.86 -18.48 -0.66
C MET A 296 -14.61 -19.82 0.07
N GLY A 297 -15.68 -20.60 0.31
CA GLY A 297 -15.57 -21.92 0.94
C GLY A 297 -15.47 -21.96 2.47
N ARG A 298 -15.73 -20.88 3.22
CA ARG A 298 -15.83 -20.94 4.69
C ARG A 298 -17.23 -21.34 5.17
N SER A 299 -17.31 -22.30 6.09
CA SER A 299 -18.56 -22.82 6.65
C SER A 299 -19.22 -21.92 7.70
N ASP A 300 -18.47 -21.09 8.43
CA ASP A 300 -19.01 -20.46 9.64
C ASP A 300 -18.82 -18.94 9.66
N ALA A 301 -19.89 -18.21 9.36
CA ALA A 301 -19.87 -16.74 9.29
C ALA A 301 -20.13 -16.06 10.65
N LEU A 302 -20.58 -16.79 11.67
CA LEU A 302 -20.92 -16.22 12.97
C LEU A 302 -19.87 -16.52 14.06
N SER A 303 -19.00 -17.51 13.84
CA SER A 303 -17.98 -17.94 14.81
C SER A 303 -16.54 -17.75 14.33
N ASP A 304 -16.31 -17.29 13.09
CA ASP A 304 -14.99 -16.83 12.62
C ASP A 304 -14.90 -15.30 12.79
N PRO A 305 -14.17 -14.79 13.81
CA PRO A 305 -14.04 -13.35 14.04
C PRO A 305 -13.29 -12.64 12.89
N LYS A 306 -12.66 -13.41 11.99
CA LYS A 306 -11.96 -12.93 10.78
C LYS A 306 -12.90 -12.69 9.59
N SER A 307 -14.19 -12.96 9.75
CA SER A 307 -15.23 -12.65 8.77
C SER A 307 -15.66 -11.17 8.89
N LEU A 308 -16.24 -10.60 7.83
CA LEU A 308 -16.80 -9.23 7.89
C LEU A 308 -17.87 -9.10 9.00
N THR A 309 -18.58 -10.19 9.29
CA THR A 309 -19.57 -10.31 10.37
C THR A 309 -18.91 -10.39 11.75
N GLY A 310 -17.71 -10.96 11.87
CA GLY A 310 -16.91 -10.97 13.09
C GLY A 310 -16.39 -9.60 13.55
N ARG A 311 -16.42 -8.59 12.66
CA ARG A 311 -15.96 -7.22 12.96
C ARG A 311 -17.07 -6.29 13.46
N ILE A 312 -18.32 -6.75 13.46
CA ILE A 312 -19.47 -5.97 13.95
C ILE A 312 -19.25 -5.46 15.38
N PRO A 313 -18.76 -6.28 16.35
CA PRO A 313 -18.48 -5.81 17.71
C PRO A 313 -17.42 -4.69 17.74
N ILE A 314 -16.40 -4.77 16.88
CA ILE A 314 -15.36 -3.73 16.78
C ILE A 314 -15.98 -2.42 16.30
N TRP A 315 -16.79 -2.49 15.24
CA TRP A 315 -17.42 -1.30 14.68
C TRP A 315 -18.44 -0.68 15.62
N SER A 316 -19.16 -1.46 16.44
CA SER A 316 -20.03 -0.88 17.46
C SER A 316 -19.25 -0.06 18.49
N GLU A 317 -18.11 -0.56 18.98
CA GLU A 317 -17.26 0.18 19.93
C GLU A 317 -16.63 1.43 19.27
N VAL A 318 -16.18 1.30 18.02
CA VAL A 318 -15.63 2.43 17.26
C VAL A 318 -16.69 3.51 17.01
N VAL A 319 -17.93 3.13 16.72
CA VAL A 319 -19.03 4.08 16.55
C VAL A 319 -19.32 4.83 17.86
N VAL A 320 -19.30 4.14 19.00
CA VAL A 320 -19.42 4.80 20.32
C VAL A 320 -18.28 5.81 20.51
N GLY A 321 -17.04 5.42 20.24
CA GLY A 321 -15.90 6.35 20.29
C GLY A 321 -16.08 7.56 19.36
N ILE A 322 -16.55 7.36 18.12
CA ILE A 322 -16.83 8.47 17.20
C ILE A 322 -17.92 9.39 17.75
N GLN A 323 -18.94 8.86 18.43
CA GLN A 323 -20.04 9.65 19.01
C GLN A 323 -19.59 10.51 20.20
N GLU A 324 -18.52 10.15 20.90
CA GLU A 324 -17.96 10.95 22.01
C GLU A 324 -17.31 12.24 21.52
N SER A 325 -16.64 12.21 20.35
CA SER A 325 -15.98 13.39 19.76
C SER A 325 -16.16 13.43 18.23
N PRO A 326 -17.38 13.65 17.72
CA PRO A 326 -17.68 13.47 16.28
C PRO A 326 -17.07 14.55 15.39
N VAL A 327 -16.85 15.75 15.94
CA VAL A 327 -16.36 16.90 15.17
C VAL A 327 -14.85 16.86 15.02
N VAL A 328 -14.13 16.74 16.14
CA VAL A 328 -12.66 16.88 16.20
C VAL A 328 -11.91 15.57 16.41
N GLY A 329 -12.61 14.49 16.78
CA GLY A 329 -12.01 13.20 17.09
C GLY A 329 -11.24 13.19 18.41
N HIS A 330 -10.47 12.12 18.62
CA HIS A 330 -9.72 11.85 19.85
C HIS A 330 -8.23 12.19 19.76
N GLY A 331 -7.80 12.85 18.69
CA GLY A 331 -6.40 13.15 18.39
C GLY A 331 -5.77 12.16 17.41
N TYR A 332 -4.79 12.64 16.63
CA TYR A 332 -4.15 11.87 15.57
C TYR A 332 -3.61 10.55 16.10
N ALA A 333 -4.25 9.45 15.69
CA ALA A 333 -3.92 8.09 16.09
C ALA A 333 -3.73 7.94 17.62
N ALA A 334 -4.52 8.66 18.43
CA ALA A 334 -4.37 8.67 19.89
C ALA A 334 -5.40 7.79 20.62
N TYR A 335 -6.45 7.35 19.90
CA TYR A 335 -7.57 6.64 20.50
C TYR A 335 -7.19 5.26 21.07
N TRP A 336 -6.38 4.48 20.36
CA TRP A 336 -6.00 3.13 20.79
C TRP A 336 -4.86 3.17 21.82
N THR A 337 -5.18 3.53 23.07
CA THR A 337 -4.24 3.49 24.19
C THR A 337 -4.05 2.07 24.71
N PRO A 338 -2.89 1.70 25.29
CA PRO A 338 -2.66 0.35 25.81
C PRO A 338 -3.73 -0.11 26.81
N GLU A 339 -4.22 0.79 27.66
CA GLU A 339 -5.29 0.52 28.62
C GLU A 339 -6.62 0.21 27.92
N ARG A 340 -7.00 1.02 26.91
CA ARG A 340 -8.24 0.83 26.15
C ARG A 340 -8.19 -0.46 25.32
N ILE A 341 -7.05 -0.73 24.67
CA ILE A 341 -6.78 -1.98 23.94
C ILE A 341 -6.96 -3.18 24.90
N TYR A 342 -6.28 -3.17 26.06
CA TYR A 342 -6.37 -4.26 27.03
C TYR A 342 -7.80 -4.49 27.53
N ARG A 343 -8.50 -3.41 27.93
CA ARG A 343 -9.87 -3.48 28.43
C ARG A 343 -10.83 -4.03 27.37
N LEU A 344 -10.81 -3.49 26.15
CA LEU A 344 -11.71 -3.93 25.08
C LEU A 344 -11.39 -5.37 24.66
N SER A 345 -10.10 -5.72 24.63
CA SER A 345 -9.69 -7.06 24.23
C SER A 345 -10.11 -8.11 25.24
N TYR A 346 -10.04 -7.78 26.53
CA TYR A 346 -10.51 -8.64 27.61
C TYR A 346 -12.04 -8.83 27.59
N ILE A 347 -12.81 -7.76 27.40
CA ILE A 347 -14.28 -7.81 27.40
C ILE A 347 -14.80 -8.66 26.23
N HIS A 348 -14.17 -8.53 25.07
CA HIS A 348 -14.63 -9.15 23.82
C HIS A 348 -13.89 -10.44 23.45
N ASN A 349 -12.94 -10.90 24.29
CA ASN A 349 -12.05 -12.06 24.04
C ASN A 349 -11.42 -12.03 22.64
N TRP A 350 -10.94 -10.87 22.23
CA TRP A 350 -10.40 -10.61 20.88
C TRP A 350 -9.39 -9.46 20.91
N GLU A 351 -8.39 -9.41 20.04
CA GLU A 351 -7.45 -8.28 20.01
C GLU A 351 -8.05 -7.02 19.35
N PHE A 352 -8.22 -5.95 20.13
CA PHE A 352 -8.69 -4.64 19.67
C PHE A 352 -7.51 -3.68 19.53
N ASN A 353 -6.84 -3.65 18.37
CA ASN A 353 -5.70 -2.75 18.16
C ASN A 353 -5.91 -1.70 17.05
N ASN A 354 -6.97 -1.83 16.24
CA ASN A 354 -7.37 -0.85 15.22
C ASN A 354 -8.83 -1.06 14.77
N ALA A 355 -9.41 -0.11 14.03
CA ALA A 355 -10.81 -0.19 13.55
C ALA A 355 -11.04 -1.16 12.36
N HIS A 356 -10.00 -1.80 11.85
CA HIS A 356 -9.98 -2.59 10.59
C HIS A 356 -10.65 -1.88 9.40
N SER A 357 -10.54 -0.55 9.38
CA SER A 357 -11.03 0.32 8.32
C SER A 357 -10.32 1.66 8.45
N SER A 358 -9.52 2.03 7.47
CA SER A 358 -8.83 3.33 7.41
C SER A 358 -9.79 4.51 7.55
N TYR A 359 -11.03 4.38 7.08
CA TYR A 359 -12.04 5.44 7.13
C TYR A 359 -12.60 5.65 8.54
N LEU A 360 -12.95 4.54 9.21
CA LEU A 360 -13.40 4.60 10.61
C LEU A 360 -12.27 5.06 11.52
N GLU A 361 -11.04 4.61 11.26
CA GLU A 361 -9.85 5.03 12.01
C GLU A 361 -9.59 6.54 11.88
N MET A 362 -9.73 7.09 10.67
CA MET A 362 -9.60 8.54 10.43
C MET A 362 -10.72 9.34 11.10
N MET A 363 -11.97 8.86 11.03
CA MET A 363 -13.11 9.48 11.70
C MET A 363 -12.95 9.47 13.23
N LEU A 364 -12.50 8.34 13.79
CA LEU A 364 -12.26 8.17 15.21
C LEU A 364 -11.13 9.07 15.70
N SER A 365 -10.03 9.14 14.95
CA SER A 365 -8.86 9.94 15.33
C SER A 365 -9.09 11.44 15.18
N LEU A 366 -9.68 11.89 14.07
CA LEU A 366 -9.67 13.30 13.68
C LEU A 366 -11.06 13.91 13.49
N GLY A 367 -12.12 13.13 13.70
CA GLY A 367 -13.51 13.55 13.52
C GLY A 367 -13.87 13.82 12.06
N ILE A 368 -15.07 14.34 11.85
CA ILE A 368 -15.57 14.68 10.50
C ILE A 368 -14.70 15.73 9.80
N VAL A 369 -14.07 16.64 10.57
CA VAL A 369 -13.22 17.69 10.02
C VAL A 369 -11.97 17.10 9.39
N GLY A 370 -11.20 16.30 10.14
CA GLY A 370 -10.01 15.66 9.59
C GLY A 370 -10.34 14.60 8.54
N PHE A 371 -11.47 13.90 8.69
CA PHE A 371 -11.95 12.98 7.67
C PHE A 371 -12.19 13.69 6.33
N THR A 372 -12.89 14.83 6.36
CA THR A 372 -13.20 15.60 5.14
C THR A 372 -11.92 16.17 4.51
N LEU A 373 -10.99 16.68 5.32
CA LEU A 373 -9.69 17.17 4.84
C LEU A 373 -8.86 16.05 4.20
N GLY A 374 -8.73 14.91 4.89
CA GLY A 374 -8.00 13.74 4.39
C GLY A 374 -8.61 13.18 3.10
N MET A 375 -9.93 13.05 3.05
CA MET A 375 -10.62 12.58 1.84
C MET A 375 -10.45 13.56 0.67
N THR A 376 -10.57 14.86 0.93
CA THR A 376 -10.36 15.89 -0.09
C THR A 376 -8.91 15.85 -0.59
N SER A 377 -7.92 15.67 0.29
CA SER A 377 -6.51 15.48 -0.09
C SER A 377 -6.36 14.33 -1.08
N VAL A 378 -6.83 13.12 -0.71
CA VAL A 378 -6.72 11.91 -1.53
C VAL A 378 -7.41 12.07 -2.89
N LEU A 379 -8.66 12.55 -2.88
CA LEU A 379 -9.43 12.73 -4.12
C LEU A 379 -8.81 13.79 -5.03
N SER A 380 -8.25 14.85 -4.46
CA SER A 380 -7.63 15.92 -5.23
C SER A 380 -6.32 15.47 -5.90
N VAL A 381 -5.50 14.67 -5.21
CA VAL A 381 -4.28 14.06 -5.77
C VAL A 381 -4.65 13.06 -6.86
N PHE A 382 -5.66 12.22 -6.62
CA PHE A 382 -6.14 11.25 -7.60
C PHE A 382 -6.66 11.93 -8.89
N ALA A 383 -7.50 12.97 -8.74
CA ALA A 383 -7.99 13.77 -9.86
C ALA A 383 -6.84 14.44 -10.63
N ARG A 384 -5.85 14.97 -9.91
CA ARG A 384 -4.65 15.54 -10.54
C ARG A 384 -3.86 14.51 -11.34
N GLY A 385 -3.67 13.31 -10.79
CA GLY A 385 -2.99 12.22 -11.48
C GLY A 385 -3.75 11.78 -12.75
N LEU A 386 -5.08 11.70 -12.70
CA LEU A 386 -5.92 11.44 -13.88
C LEU A 386 -5.75 12.52 -14.95
N GLN A 387 -5.77 13.80 -14.55
CA GLN A 387 -5.55 14.92 -15.48
C GLN A 387 -4.16 14.83 -16.12
N LEU A 388 -3.10 14.58 -15.34
CA LEU A 388 -1.73 14.45 -15.85
C LEU A 388 -1.63 13.30 -16.86
N ASN A 389 -2.21 12.14 -16.54
CA ASN A 389 -2.21 10.98 -17.43
C ASN A 389 -3.06 11.20 -18.69
N ALA A 390 -4.12 12.01 -18.63
CA ALA A 390 -4.92 12.36 -19.82
C ALA A 390 -4.16 13.25 -20.80
N HIS A 391 -3.30 14.16 -20.30
CA HIS A 391 -2.48 15.04 -21.15
C HIS A 391 -1.23 14.33 -21.68
N ALA A 392 -0.59 13.51 -20.85
CA ALA A 392 0.61 12.76 -21.20
C ALA A 392 0.50 11.33 -20.64
N PRO A 393 -0.08 10.38 -21.41
CA PRO A 393 -0.23 9.00 -20.95
C PRO A 393 1.12 8.36 -20.61
N ASP A 394 1.27 7.92 -19.36
CA ASP A 394 2.44 7.13 -18.93
C ASP A 394 1.98 5.95 -18.09
N LEU A 395 2.42 4.75 -18.47
CA LEU A 395 2.05 3.51 -17.78
C LEU A 395 2.46 3.51 -16.30
N GLY A 396 3.52 4.24 -15.92
CA GLY A 396 3.91 4.41 -14.52
C GLY A 396 2.89 5.23 -13.73
N LEU A 397 2.32 6.29 -14.32
CA LEU A 397 1.22 7.06 -13.71
C LEU A 397 -0.06 6.22 -13.60
N VAL A 398 -0.37 5.42 -14.62
CA VAL A 398 -1.53 4.50 -14.56
C VAL A 398 -1.38 3.48 -13.44
N PHE A 399 -0.18 2.89 -13.28
CA PHE A 399 0.13 2.01 -12.15
C PHE A 399 -0.10 2.71 -10.81
N ILE A 400 0.46 3.90 -10.65
CA ILE A 400 0.31 4.74 -9.46
C ILE A 400 -1.16 4.99 -9.11
N LEU A 401 -1.97 5.38 -10.09
CA LEU A 401 -3.42 5.57 -9.90
C LEU A 401 -4.13 4.27 -9.54
N SER A 402 -3.66 3.14 -10.08
CA SER A 402 -4.22 1.81 -9.74
C SER A 402 -3.88 1.40 -8.31
N VAL A 403 -2.69 1.76 -7.81
CA VAL A 403 -2.34 1.62 -6.39
C VAL A 403 -3.25 2.46 -5.50
N PHE A 404 -3.63 3.68 -5.92
CA PHE A 404 -4.64 4.49 -5.21
C PHE A 404 -5.99 3.79 -5.13
N VAL A 405 -6.47 3.22 -6.24
CA VAL A 405 -7.72 2.45 -6.26
C VAL A 405 -7.63 1.25 -5.32
N MET A 406 -6.51 0.51 -5.37
CA MET A 406 -6.29 -0.62 -4.47
C MET A 406 -6.28 -0.20 -3.00
N ALA A 407 -5.62 0.92 -2.68
CA ALA A 407 -5.56 1.47 -1.32
C ALA A 407 -6.94 1.93 -0.84
N PHE A 408 -7.71 2.60 -1.70
CA PHE A 408 -9.06 3.05 -1.39
C PHE A 408 -10.00 1.87 -1.09
N ILE A 409 -10.02 0.85 -1.96
CA ILE A 409 -10.87 -0.33 -1.75
C ILE A 409 -10.41 -1.13 -0.53
N SER A 410 -9.10 -1.35 -0.37
CA SER A 410 -8.58 -2.06 0.79
C SER A 410 -8.84 -1.30 2.09
N GLY A 411 -8.82 0.03 2.08
CA GLY A 411 -9.06 0.88 3.25
C GLY A 411 -10.46 0.71 3.85
N LEU A 412 -11.43 0.17 3.10
CA LEU A 412 -12.78 -0.13 3.61
C LEU A 412 -12.73 -1.25 4.65
N VAL A 413 -11.82 -2.20 4.46
CA VAL A 413 -11.76 -3.48 5.19
C VAL A 413 -10.42 -3.64 5.90
N GLU A 414 -9.48 -2.72 5.78
CA GLU A 414 -8.18 -2.82 6.45
C GLU A 414 -7.71 -1.43 6.87
N SER A 415 -6.98 -1.36 7.99
CA SER A 415 -6.36 -0.10 8.46
C SER A 415 -4.92 0.09 7.97
N ILE A 416 -4.44 -0.81 7.10
CA ILE A 416 -3.03 -0.94 6.69
C ILE A 416 -2.47 0.35 6.07
N PHE A 417 -3.31 1.16 5.42
CA PHE A 417 -2.90 2.42 4.79
C PHE A 417 -2.89 3.63 5.74
N VAL A 418 -3.18 3.45 7.04
CA VAL A 418 -3.22 4.51 8.07
C VAL A 418 -2.35 4.17 9.30
N SER A 419 -1.75 2.98 9.38
CA SER A 419 -1.01 2.57 10.58
C SER A 419 0.35 1.92 10.36
N THR A 420 0.73 1.50 9.12
CA THR A 420 1.88 0.58 8.94
C THR A 420 2.79 0.92 7.76
N GLY A 421 3.03 2.20 7.48
CA GLY A 421 4.08 2.63 6.53
C GLY A 421 3.74 2.54 5.04
N TYR A 422 2.65 1.88 4.64
CA TYR A 422 2.11 1.94 3.27
C TYR A 422 1.59 3.35 2.88
N GLU A 423 1.37 4.21 3.87
CA GLU A 423 1.16 5.67 3.71
C GLU A 423 2.24 6.31 2.84
N PHE A 424 3.49 5.83 2.93
CA PHE A 424 4.61 6.33 2.12
C PHE A 424 4.32 6.28 0.61
N LEU A 425 3.68 5.20 0.15
CA LEU A 425 3.33 5.06 -1.27
C LEU A 425 2.29 6.11 -1.67
N VAL A 426 1.30 6.36 -0.82
CA VAL A 426 0.25 7.37 -1.06
C VAL A 426 0.84 8.79 -1.06
N TRP A 427 1.71 9.11 -0.10
CA TRP A 427 2.35 10.43 0.00
C TRP A 427 3.37 10.70 -1.10
N SER A 428 4.04 9.67 -1.62
CA SER A 428 5.10 9.84 -2.64
C SER A 428 4.54 10.14 -4.01
N ILE A 429 3.27 9.81 -4.21
CA ILE A 429 2.52 10.08 -5.43
C ILE A 429 1.92 11.50 -5.42
N GLY A 430 1.74 12.12 -4.25
CA GLY A 430 1.20 13.48 -4.11
C GLY A 430 2.23 14.61 -4.27
N ALA A 431 3.53 14.29 -4.30
CA ALA A 431 4.64 15.21 -4.61
C ALA A 431 4.85 15.33 -6.13
#